data_AF-A3QQR4-F1
#
_entry.id   AF-A3QQR4-F1
#
_cell.length_a   1.000
_cell.length_b   1.000
_cell.length_c   1.000
_cell.angle_alpha   90.00
_cell.angle_beta   90.00
_cell.angle_gamma   90.00
#
_symmetry.space_group_name_H-M   'P 1'
#
loop_
_entity.id
_entity.type
_entity.pdbx_description
1 polymer ?
#
loop_
_entity_poly.entity_id
_entity_poly.type
_entity_poly.pdbx_seq_one_letter_code
_entity_poly.pdbx_strand_id
1 'polypeptide(L)'
;MTESPYLVGLRLTGRKVVVVGGGTVAQRRLPLLIASGADVQVISRSATRSVEVMDKITLTLREYRDGDLEGAWYAIAATDDPAVNAAIVAEADRRQIFCVRADIAVEGTA
;
A
#
# COMPACT_ATOMS: atom_id res chain seq x y z
N MET A 1 9.23 -23.94 -8.36
CA MET A 1 9.23 -24.23 -6.92
C MET A 1 8.22 -23.31 -6.28
N THR A 2 7.19 -23.83 -5.63
CA THR A 2 6.26 -23.02 -4.85
C THR A 2 6.98 -22.61 -3.57
N GLU A 3 7.61 -21.44 -3.57
CA GLU A 3 8.17 -20.87 -2.35
C GLU A 3 7.02 -20.57 -1.39
N SER A 4 7.08 -21.16 -0.21
CA SER A 4 6.10 -20.90 0.85
C SER A 4 6.56 -19.65 1.60
N PRO A 5 5.72 -18.61 1.74
CA PRO A 5 6.11 -17.39 2.43
C PRO A 5 6.40 -17.67 3.91
N TYR A 6 7.42 -17.02 4.46
CA TYR A 6 7.69 -17.03 5.89
C TYR A 6 6.75 -16.04 6.60
N LEU A 7 6.04 -16.50 7.63
CA LEU A 7 5.06 -15.66 8.33
C LEU A 7 5.75 -14.75 9.35
N VAL A 8 5.59 -13.45 9.17
CA VAL A 8 6.05 -12.41 10.10
C VAL A 8 4.94 -11.42 10.40
N GLY A 9 4.94 -10.86 11.61
CA GLY A 9 4.09 -9.74 11.99
C GLY A 9 4.83 -8.42 11.86
N LEU A 10 4.21 -7.41 11.23
CA LEU A 10 4.76 -6.06 11.16
C LEU A 10 4.23 -5.19 12.30
N ARG A 11 5.12 -4.52 13.03
CA ARG A 11 4.77 -3.46 13.98
C ARG A 11 4.71 -2.12 13.26
N LEU A 12 3.50 -1.60 13.04
CA LEU A 12 3.28 -0.40 12.22
C LEU A 12 3.16 0.89 13.02
N THR A 13 3.19 0.85 14.35
CA THR A 13 3.04 2.05 15.20
C THR A 13 4.06 3.13 14.83
N GLY A 14 3.59 4.30 14.39
CA GLY A 14 4.41 5.43 13.95
C GLY A 14 5.18 5.20 12.64
N ARG A 15 4.93 4.09 11.93
CA ARG A 15 5.59 3.78 10.67
C ARG A 15 4.77 4.31 9.49
N LYS A 16 5.46 4.90 8.52
CA LYS A 16 4.87 5.31 7.25
C LYS A 16 4.38 4.08 6.47
N VAL A 17 3.10 4.05 6.13
CA VAL A 17 2.48 3.03 5.30
C VAL A 17 1.85 3.70 4.09
N VAL A 18 2.24 3.28 2.88
CA VAL A 18 1.72 3.84 1.64
C VAL A 18 0.73 2.87 1.00
N VAL A 19 -0.49 3.32 0.77
CA VAL A 19 -1.51 2.58 0.01
C VAL A 19 -1.72 3.29 -1.32
N VAL A 20 -1.44 2.59 -2.42
CA VAL A 20 -1.67 3.13 -3.76
C VAL A 20 -2.94 2.54 -4.33
N GLY A 21 -3.92 3.41 -4.60
CA GLY A 21 -5.30 3.05 -4.93
C GLY A 21 -6.27 3.42 -3.82
N GLY A 22 -7.42 3.98 -4.20
CA GLY A 22 -8.47 4.44 -3.30
C GLY A 22 -9.77 3.64 -3.40
N GLY A 23 -9.71 2.44 -4.00
CA GLY A 23 -10.85 1.55 -4.24
C GLY A 23 -11.29 0.73 -3.04
N THR A 24 -12.08 -0.32 -3.31
CA THR A 24 -12.63 -1.23 -2.28
C THR A 24 -11.56 -1.97 -1.50
N VAL A 25 -10.42 -2.30 -2.13
CA VAL A 25 -9.28 -2.95 -1.46
C VAL A 25 -8.72 -2.02 -0.39
N ALA A 26 -8.45 -0.77 -0.73
CA ALA A 26 -7.94 0.23 0.22
C ALA A 26 -8.96 0.44 1.35
N GLN A 27 -10.23 0.66 1.02
CA GLN A 27 -11.31 0.84 1.99
C GLN A 27 -11.36 -0.27 3.06
N ARG A 28 -11.09 -1.53 2.67
CA ARG A 28 -11.05 -2.67 3.60
C ARG A 28 -9.78 -2.71 4.46
N ARG A 29 -8.64 -2.26 3.94
CA ARG A 29 -7.33 -2.36 4.60
C ARG A 29 -7.06 -1.20 5.56
N LEU A 30 -7.49 0.01 5.19
CA LEU A 30 -7.18 1.24 5.95
C LEU A 30 -7.58 1.17 7.43
N PRO A 31 -8.77 0.68 7.84
CA PRO A 31 -9.13 0.62 9.26
C PRO A 31 -8.15 -0.19 10.11
N LEU A 32 -7.62 -1.30 9.59
CA LEU A 32 -6.66 -2.14 10.31
C LEU A 32 -5.29 -1.47 10.41
N LEU A 33 -4.85 -0.76 9.36
CA LEU A 33 -3.60 -0.01 9.37
C LEU A 33 -3.65 1.13 10.40
N ILE A 34 -4.75 1.89 10.41
CA ILE A 34 -5.00 2.96 11.38
C ILE A 34 -5.03 2.39 12.80
N ALA A 35 -5.75 1.29 13.03
CA ALA A 35 -5.82 0.63 14.34
C ALA A 35 -4.45 0.11 14.82
N SER A 36 -3.54 -0.20 13.89
CA SER A 36 -2.16 -0.61 14.19
C SER A 36 -1.23 0.58 14.52
N GLY A 37 -1.74 1.81 14.45
CA GLY A 37 -1.01 3.04 14.71
C GLY A 37 -0.10 3.48 13.56
N ALA A 38 -0.36 3.02 12.33
CA ALA A 38 0.39 3.44 11.15
C ALA A 38 0.17 4.93 10.84
N ASP A 39 1.20 5.58 10.30
CA ASP A 39 1.06 6.85 9.57
C ASP A 39 0.67 6.51 8.12
N VAL A 40 -0.62 6.59 7.83
CA VAL A 40 -1.19 6.08 6.59
C VAL A 40 -1.27 7.17 5.52
N GLN A 41 -0.60 6.91 4.41
CA GLN A 41 -0.55 7.76 3.23
C GLN A 41 -1.26 7.05 2.08
N VAL A 42 -2.29 7.66 1.49
CA VAL A 42 -3.05 7.10 0.37
C VAL A 42 -2.81 7.93 -0.88
N ILE A 43 -2.39 7.28 -1.97
CA ILE A 43 -2.17 7.93 -3.27
C ILE A 43 -3.11 7.28 -4.28
N SER A 44 -3.97 8.07 -4.94
CA SER A 44 -4.88 7.52 -5.94
C SER A 44 -5.39 8.58 -6.91
N ARG A 45 -5.69 8.19 -8.16
CA ARG A 45 -6.38 9.07 -9.14
C ARG A 45 -7.77 9.50 -8.67
N SER A 46 -8.45 8.58 -8.00
CA SER A 46 -9.78 8.77 -7.41
C SER A 46 -9.93 7.85 -6.20
N ALA A 47 -10.84 8.19 -5.28
CA ALA A 47 -11.09 7.40 -4.08
C ALA A 47 -12.58 7.16 -3.92
N THR A 48 -12.96 6.03 -3.30
CA THR A 48 -14.36 5.85 -2.90
C THR A 48 -14.72 6.89 -1.86
N ARG A 49 -16.01 7.23 -1.77
CA ARG A 49 -16.49 8.19 -0.77
C ARG A 49 -16.06 7.81 0.65
N SER A 50 -16.04 6.52 0.97
CA SER A 50 -15.61 6.01 2.26
C SER A 50 -14.13 6.27 2.56
N VAL A 51 -13.26 6.26 1.54
CA VAL A 51 -11.84 6.60 1.68
C VAL A 51 -11.66 8.12 1.79
N GLU A 52 -12.39 8.92 0.99
CA GLU A 52 -12.31 10.39 1.03
C GLU A 52 -12.63 10.99 2.40
N VAL A 53 -13.60 10.40 3.12
CA VAL A 53 -14.06 10.91 4.41
C VAL A 53 -13.38 10.22 5.60
N MET A 54 -12.42 9.34 5.33
CA MET A 54 -11.72 8.59 6.38
C MET A 54 -10.79 9.51 7.15
N ASP A 55 -10.86 9.46 8.48
CA ASP A 55 -9.95 10.18 9.35
C ASP A 55 -8.59 9.45 9.44
N LYS A 56 -7.57 10.16 9.95
CA LYS A 56 -6.25 9.58 10.26
C LYS A 56 -5.49 8.98 9.06
N ILE A 57 -5.87 9.39 7.85
CA ILE A 57 -5.10 9.15 6.63
C ILE A 57 -4.71 10.49 6.01
N THR A 58 -3.62 10.49 5.25
CA THR A 58 -3.30 11.58 4.33
C THR A 58 -3.64 11.11 2.91
N LEU A 59 -4.70 11.65 2.32
CA LEU A 59 -5.11 11.31 0.96
C LEU A 59 -4.55 12.31 -0.05
N THR A 60 -3.81 11.82 -1.03
CA THR A 60 -3.29 12.60 -2.17
C THR A 60 -3.95 12.13 -3.46
N LEU A 61 -4.78 12.98 -4.05
CA LEU A 61 -5.50 12.69 -5.29
C LEU A 61 -4.62 12.97 -6.52
N ARG A 62 -3.82 11.98 -6.92
CA ARG A 62 -2.99 11.98 -8.13
C ARG A 62 -2.56 10.57 -8.52
N GLU A 63 -1.93 10.46 -9.68
CA GLU A 63 -1.23 9.24 -10.11
C GLU A 63 0.00 8.95 -9.24
N TYR A 64 0.31 7.66 -9.10
CA TYR A 64 1.56 7.19 -8.52
C TYR A 64 2.76 7.60 -9.38
N ARG A 65 3.88 7.89 -8.72
CA ARG A 65 5.16 8.26 -9.33
C ARG A 65 6.28 7.56 -8.57
N ASP A 66 7.35 7.21 -9.28
CA ASP A 66 8.57 6.70 -8.63
C ASP A 66 9.07 7.73 -7.61
N GLY A 67 9.42 7.27 -6.41
CA GLY A 67 9.75 8.11 -5.26
C GLY A 67 8.65 8.17 -4.20
N ASP A 68 7.40 7.84 -4.54
CA ASP A 68 6.29 7.92 -3.59
C ASP A 68 6.43 6.98 -2.38
N LEU A 69 7.19 5.89 -2.54
CA LEU A 69 7.46 4.94 -1.46
C LEU A 69 8.62 5.35 -0.57
N GLU A 70 9.28 6.49 -0.81
CA GLU A 70 10.44 6.91 -0.03
C GLU A 70 10.13 6.97 1.48
N GLY A 71 10.94 6.27 2.28
CA GLY A 71 10.80 6.18 3.73
C GLY A 71 9.59 5.36 4.22
N ALA A 72 8.85 4.70 3.34
CA ALA A 72 7.77 3.80 3.75
C ALA A 72 8.35 2.53 4.37
N TRP A 73 7.67 2.02 5.40
CA TRP A 73 7.98 0.72 6.00
C TRP A 73 7.19 -0.41 5.32
N TYR A 74 5.99 -0.08 4.85
CA TYR A 74 5.06 -1.03 4.24
C TYR A 74 4.25 -0.33 3.14
N ALA A 75 4.03 -1.04 2.04
CA ALA A 75 3.28 -0.56 0.90
C ALA A 75 2.17 -1.55 0.49
N ILE A 76 1.06 -1.02 -0.04
CA ILE A 76 0.00 -1.82 -0.65
C ILE A 76 -0.26 -1.30 -2.06
N ALA A 77 0.05 -2.11 -3.06
CA ALA A 77 -0.32 -1.86 -4.46
C ALA A 77 -1.74 -2.38 -4.70
N ALA A 78 -2.70 -1.47 -4.79
CA ALA A 78 -4.13 -1.76 -4.88
C ALA A 78 -4.82 -0.92 -5.97
N THR A 79 -4.16 -0.78 -7.13
CA THR A 79 -4.73 -0.11 -8.31
C THR A 79 -5.33 -1.12 -9.28
N ASP A 80 -6.22 -0.65 -10.16
CA ASP A 80 -6.78 -1.47 -11.25
C ASP A 80 -5.84 -1.58 -12.47
N ASP A 81 -4.66 -0.95 -12.41
CA ASP A 81 -3.66 -0.97 -13.48
C ASP A 81 -2.50 -1.91 -13.11
N PRO A 82 -2.38 -3.09 -13.73
CA PRO A 82 -1.32 -4.04 -13.42
C PRO A 82 0.08 -3.49 -13.64
N ALA A 83 0.28 -2.58 -14.61
CA ALA A 83 1.59 -1.98 -14.87
C ALA A 83 2.00 -1.03 -13.73
N VAL A 84 1.04 -0.28 -13.20
CA VAL A 84 1.27 0.56 -12.00
C VAL A 84 1.56 -0.32 -10.79
N ASN A 85 0.81 -1.40 -10.57
CA ASN A 85 1.07 -2.34 -9.47
C ASN A 85 2.48 -2.96 -9.56
N ALA A 86 2.91 -3.37 -10.76
CA ALA A 86 4.26 -3.88 -10.98
C ALA A 86 5.35 -2.81 -10.71
N ALA A 87 5.12 -1.56 -11.10
CA ALA A 87 6.05 -0.47 -10.83
C ALA A 87 6.21 -0.20 -9.32
N ILE A 88 5.11 -0.22 -8.57
CA ILE A 88 5.11 -0.06 -7.10
C ILE A 88 5.92 -1.17 -6.43
N VAL A 89 5.67 -2.43 -6.82
CA VAL A 89 6.43 -3.58 -6.30
C VAL A 89 7.92 -3.43 -6.63
N ALA A 90 8.26 -3.06 -7.87
CA ALA A 90 9.64 -2.89 -8.28
C ALA A 90 10.34 -1.77 -7.49
N GLU A 91 9.67 -0.66 -7.20
CA GLU A 91 10.22 0.38 -6.32
C GLU A 91 10.38 -0.13 -4.90
N ALA A 92 9.38 -0.84 -4.37
CA ALA A 92 9.42 -1.38 -3.02
C ALA A 92 10.61 -2.35 -2.84
N ASP A 93 10.84 -3.23 -3.82
CA ASP A 93 11.97 -4.16 -3.83
C ASP A 93 13.31 -3.42 -3.82
N ARG A 94 13.51 -2.44 -4.73
CA ARG A 94 14.72 -1.60 -4.76
C ARG A 94 15.00 -0.87 -3.46
N ARG A 95 13.95 -0.52 -2.71
CA ARG A 95 14.03 0.23 -1.44
C ARG A 95 13.95 -0.64 -0.19
N GLN A 96 13.86 -1.97 -0.35
CA GLN A 96 13.68 -2.92 0.76
C GLN A 96 12.44 -2.65 1.62
N ILE A 97 11.32 -2.36 0.96
CA ILE A 97 10.02 -2.08 1.56
C ILE A 97 9.14 -3.32 1.39
N PHE A 98 8.47 -3.75 2.47
CA PHE A 98 7.46 -4.79 2.39
C PHE A 98 6.28 -4.29 1.55
N CYS A 99 5.89 -5.03 0.51
CA CYS A 99 4.85 -4.61 -0.41
C CYS A 99 3.90 -5.76 -0.72
N VAL A 100 2.63 -5.59 -0.36
CA VAL A 100 1.56 -6.48 -0.81
C VAL A 100 1.01 -5.96 -2.13
N ARG A 101 0.88 -6.86 -3.10
CA ARG A 101 0.20 -6.62 -4.36
C ARG A 101 -1.18 -7.26 -4.37
N ALA A 102 -2.23 -6.45 -4.56
CA ALA A 102 -3.61 -6.87 -4.29
C ALA A 102 -4.27 -7.72 -5.40
N ASP A 103 -3.84 -7.55 -6.65
CA ASP A 103 -4.32 -8.30 -7.82
C ASP A 103 -3.63 -9.66 -7.96
N ILE A 104 -2.31 -9.71 -7.76
CA ILE A 104 -1.49 -10.92 -7.88
C ILE A 104 -0.58 -11.04 -6.64
N ALA A 105 -1.04 -11.77 -5.63
CA ALA A 105 -0.38 -11.83 -4.33
C ALA A 105 1.06 -12.39 -4.40
N VAL A 106 1.32 -13.36 -5.27
CA VAL A 106 2.65 -13.99 -5.43
C VAL A 106 3.70 -13.06 -6.07
N GLU A 107 3.27 -11.91 -6.58
CA GLU A 107 4.14 -10.89 -7.17
C GLU A 107 4.37 -9.71 -6.21
N GLY A 108 3.99 -9.82 -4.93
CA GLY A 108 4.41 -8.89 -3.88
C GLY A 108 5.78 -9.24 -3.29
N THR A 109 6.34 -8.35 -2.47
CA THR A 109 7.52 -8.64 -1.64
C THR A 109 7.14 -9.10 -0.22
N ALA A 110 5.85 -9.09 0.13
CA ALA A 110 5.29 -9.46 1.44
C ALA A 110 3.90 -10.10 1.35
#